data_AF-A0A1F4XZZ4-F1
#
_entry.id   AF-A0A1F4XZZ4-F1
#
_cell.length_a   1.000
_cell.length_b   1.000
_cell.length_c   1.000
_cell.angle_alpha   90.00
_cell.angle_beta   90.00
_cell.angle_gamma   90.00
#
_symmetry.space_group_name_H-M   'P 1'
#
loop_
_entity.id
_entity.type
_entity.pdbx_description
1 polymer ?
#
loop_
_entity_poly.entity_id
_entity_poly.type
_entity_poly.pdbx_seq_one_letter_code
_entity_poly.pdbx_strand_id
1 'polypeptide(L)'
;MSRVLTIRLTRVGKKKDASFRVIVVDSKKKVKAGNYLEMLGSYDPRVNKADIKGERVKHWLSHGAKTSDTVHNLLISQKVIEGKKINVLPRKTVPKLEEPKSKAEEPKADATVTTEVAEAASADTIQE
;
A
#
# COMPACT_ATOMS: atom_id res chain seq x y z
N MET A 1 -8.87 -5.78 16.23
CA MET A 1 -8.59 -5.09 14.94
C MET A 1 -7.24 -4.41 15.00
N SER A 2 -6.29 -4.74 14.11
CA SER A 2 -5.03 -3.99 13.97
C SER A 2 -5.29 -2.53 13.58
N ARG A 3 -4.55 -1.62 14.22
CA ARG A 3 -4.59 -0.17 14.01
C ARG A 3 -3.49 0.20 13.02
N VAL A 4 -3.84 0.65 11.82
CA VAL A 4 -2.86 1.02 10.78
C VAL A 4 -3.03 2.51 10.49
N LEU A 5 -1.96 3.28 10.61
CA LEU A 5 -1.96 4.68 10.23
C LEU A 5 -1.80 4.79 8.71
N THR A 6 -2.58 5.69 8.12
CA THR A 6 -2.61 5.94 6.68
C THR A 6 -2.57 7.42 6.40
N ILE A 7 -1.64 7.82 5.54
CA ILE A 7 -1.55 9.15 4.96
C ILE A 7 -2.40 9.15 3.69
N ARG A 8 -3.48 9.93 3.69
CA ARG A 8 -4.45 9.97 2.58
C ARG A 8 -4.91 11.38 2.28
N LEU A 9 -5.44 11.57 1.08
CA LEU A 9 -6.13 12.80 0.67
C LEU A 9 -7.57 12.81 1.18
N THR A 10 -7.99 13.95 1.70
CA THR A 10 -9.40 14.21 2.03
C THR A 10 -9.87 15.47 1.31
N ARG A 11 -10.99 15.35 0.59
CA ARG A 11 -11.58 16.48 -0.12
C ARG A 11 -12.28 17.42 0.85
N VAL A 12 -11.99 18.71 0.73
CA VAL A 12 -12.59 19.79 1.54
C VAL A 12 -13.16 20.93 0.71
N GLY A 13 -12.97 20.90 -0.61
CA GLY A 13 -13.47 21.93 -1.53
C GLY A 13 -14.94 21.78 -1.93
N LYS A 14 -15.49 22.83 -2.56
CA LYS A 14 -16.89 22.91 -3.01
C LYS A 14 -17.17 21.98 -4.21
N LYS A 15 -18.43 21.90 -4.63
CA LYS A 15 -18.79 21.24 -5.90
C LYS A 15 -18.03 21.93 -7.05
N LYS A 16 -17.39 21.16 -7.94
CA LYS A 16 -16.52 21.62 -9.03
C LYS A 16 -15.25 22.40 -8.62
N ASP A 17 -15.01 22.58 -7.34
CA ASP A 17 -13.78 23.20 -6.83
C ASP A 17 -13.09 22.23 -5.88
N ALA A 18 -12.19 21.42 -6.44
CA ALA A 18 -11.53 20.36 -5.69
C ALA A 18 -10.34 20.94 -4.95
N SER A 19 -10.35 20.85 -3.62
CA SER A 19 -9.19 21.10 -2.78
C SER A 19 -9.03 19.92 -1.82
N PHE A 20 -7.81 19.46 -1.63
CA PHE A 20 -7.51 18.30 -0.79
C PHE A 20 -6.60 18.69 0.38
N ARG A 21 -6.78 18.01 1.50
CA ARG A 21 -5.87 18.03 2.63
C ARG A 21 -5.12 16.71 2.70
N VAL A 22 -3.81 16.78 2.94
CA VAL A 22 -2.96 15.61 3.24
C VAL A 22 -3.00 15.41 4.75
N ILE A 23 -3.57 14.30 5.19
CA ILE A 23 -3.80 14.03 6.62
C ILE A 23 -3.32 12.64 7.01
N VAL A 24 -2.95 12.49 8.27
CA VAL A 24 -2.67 11.21 8.91
C VAL A 24 -3.91 10.75 9.68
N VAL A 25 -4.42 9.57 9.34
CA VAL A 25 -5.57 8.99 10.02
C VAL A 25 -5.37 7.51 10.26
N ASP A 26 -6.15 6.97 11.19
CA ASP A 26 -6.32 5.53 11.32
C ASP A 26 -7.14 5.01 10.14
N SER A 27 -6.67 3.97 9.46
CA SER A 27 -7.24 3.42 8.22
C SER A 27 -8.73 3.10 8.32
N LYS A 28 -9.19 2.65 9.51
CA LYS A 28 -10.59 2.26 9.74
C LYS A 28 -11.47 3.43 10.17
N LYS A 29 -10.89 4.58 10.52
CA LYS A 29 -11.66 5.75 10.95
C LYS A 29 -12.18 6.52 9.73
N LYS A 30 -13.46 6.87 9.80
CA LYS A 30 -14.08 7.80 8.85
C LYS A 30 -13.55 9.20 9.12
N VAL A 31 -13.02 9.82 8.07
CA VAL A 31 -12.57 11.20 8.14
C VAL A 31 -13.79 12.11 8.01
N LYS A 32 -14.35 12.49 9.14
CA LYS A 32 -15.21 13.67 9.26
C LYS A 32 -14.35 14.86 9.66
N ALA A 33 -14.85 16.08 9.46
CA ALA A 33 -14.16 17.30 9.87
C ALA A 33 -13.67 17.16 11.34
N GLY A 34 -12.34 17.08 11.52
CA GLY A 34 -11.68 16.98 12.84
C GLY A 34 -11.16 15.60 13.24
N ASN A 35 -11.57 14.50 12.59
CA ASN A 35 -11.17 13.14 13.01
C ASN A 35 -9.86 12.68 12.35
N TYR A 36 -8.78 13.42 12.55
CA TYR A 36 -7.43 13.08 12.07
C TYR A 36 -6.38 13.33 13.15
N LEU A 37 -5.25 12.64 13.06
CA LEU A 37 -4.16 12.81 14.04
C LEU A 37 -3.40 14.11 13.76
N GLU A 38 -3.02 14.33 12.50
CA GLU A 38 -2.26 15.51 12.10
C GLU A 38 -2.55 15.89 10.65
N MET A 39 -2.53 17.20 10.36
CA MET A 39 -2.57 17.74 9.00
C MET A 39 -1.14 18.02 8.52
N LEU A 40 -0.71 17.29 7.49
CA LEU A 40 0.64 17.38 6.93
C LEU A 40 0.74 18.44 5.84
N GLY A 41 -0.38 18.83 5.23
CA GLY A 41 -0.39 19.80 4.15
C GLY A 41 -1.69 19.89 3.38
N SER A 42 -1.63 20.59 2.25
CA SER A 42 -2.72 20.77 1.29
C SER A 42 -2.27 20.47 -0.12
N TYR A 43 -3.22 20.05 -0.94
CA TYR A 43 -3.02 19.81 -2.36
C TYR A 43 -4.15 20.42 -3.17
N ASP A 44 -3.79 21.29 -4.11
CA ASP A 44 -4.68 21.85 -5.10
C ASP A 44 -4.41 21.21 -6.48
N PRO A 45 -5.34 20.39 -7.01
CA PRO A 45 -5.20 19.75 -8.30
C PRO A 45 -5.38 20.71 -9.49
N ARG A 46 -5.99 21.89 -9.29
CA ARG A 46 -6.24 22.85 -10.38
C ARG A 46 -4.95 23.56 -10.75
N VAL A 47 -4.17 23.91 -9.73
CA VAL A 47 -2.88 24.59 -9.87
C VAL A 47 -1.71 23.59 -9.84
N ASN A 48 -2.00 22.31 -9.58
CA ASN A 48 -0.98 21.26 -9.31
C ASN A 48 0.01 21.65 -8.21
N LYS A 49 -0.44 22.47 -7.25
CA LYS A 49 0.38 22.94 -6.14
C LYS A 49 0.14 22.07 -4.91
N ALA A 50 1.23 21.58 -4.33
CA ALA A 50 1.20 20.79 -3.11
C ALA A 50 2.08 21.47 -2.05
N ASP A 51 1.47 21.92 -0.98
CA ASP A 51 2.15 22.50 0.18
C ASP A 51 2.22 21.41 1.26
N ILE A 52 3.32 20.66 1.29
CA ILE A 52 3.50 19.48 2.16
C ILE A 52 4.68 19.69 3.10
N LYS A 53 4.48 19.41 4.40
CA LYS A 53 5.55 19.38 5.41
C LYS A 53 6.37 18.09 5.29
N GLY A 54 7.41 18.10 4.46
CA GLY A 54 8.23 16.92 4.15
C GLY A 54 8.85 16.24 5.38
N GLU A 55 9.31 17.01 6.36
CA GLU A 55 9.89 16.48 7.61
C GLU A 55 8.90 15.63 8.40
N ARG A 56 7.67 16.13 8.56
CA ARG A 56 6.59 15.41 9.26
C ARG A 56 6.17 14.15 8.51
N VAL A 57 6.13 14.22 7.18
CA VAL A 57 5.84 13.03 6.35
C VAL A 57 6.89 11.94 6.60
N LYS A 58 8.19 12.28 6.56
CA LYS A 58 9.28 11.34 6.82
C LYS A 58 9.18 10.73 8.21
N HIS A 59 8.89 11.54 9.22
CA HIS A 59 8.65 11.06 10.58
C HIS A 59 7.56 10.00 10.63
N TRP A 60 6.39 10.25 10.04
CA TRP A 60 5.29 9.29 10.04
C TRP A 60 5.58 8.01 9.26
N LEU A 61 6.34 8.11 8.16
CA LEU A 61 6.80 6.94 7.42
C LEU A 61 7.72 6.05 8.26
N SER A 62 8.65 6.65 9.01
CA SER A 62 9.51 5.91 9.94
C SER A 62 8.72 5.22 11.06
N HIS A 63 7.55 5.75 11.43
CA HIS A 63 6.63 5.14 12.40
C HIS A 63 5.72 4.05 11.79
N GLY A 64 5.92 3.69 10.51
CA GLY A 64 5.14 2.64 9.84
C GLY A 64 3.79 3.11 9.29
N ALA A 65 3.59 4.42 9.11
CA ALA A 65 2.41 4.91 8.41
C ALA A 65 2.46 4.52 6.92
N LYS A 66 1.34 4.05 6.38
CA LYS A 66 1.20 3.73 4.95
C LYS A 66 0.70 4.94 4.17
N THR A 67 1.22 5.19 2.97
CA THR A 67 0.67 6.19 2.05
C THR A 67 -0.36 5.56 1.11
N SER A 68 -1.33 6.34 0.64
CA SER A 68 -2.17 5.91 -0.49
C SER A 68 -1.43 6.13 -1.82
N ASP A 69 -1.75 5.37 -2.86
CA ASP A 69 -1.03 5.41 -4.16
C ASP A 69 -0.92 6.82 -4.76
N THR A 70 -2.00 7.60 -4.72
CA THR A 70 -1.99 9.00 -5.18
C THR A 70 -1.07 9.89 -4.35
N VAL A 71 -1.03 9.69 -3.02
CA VAL A 71 -0.17 10.46 -2.12
C VAL A 71 1.28 10.07 -2.34
N HIS A 72 1.57 8.78 -2.53
CA HIS A 72 2.90 8.30 -2.88
C HIS A 72 3.43 8.99 -4.15
N ASN A 73 2.62 9.05 -5.21
CA ASN A 73 2.96 9.76 -6.44
C ASN A 73 3.16 11.27 -6.23
N LEU A 74 2.35 11.88 -5.36
CA LEU A 74 2.47 13.29 -5.00
C LEU A 74 3.82 13.55 -4.30
N LEU A 75 4.18 12.70 -3.35
CA LEU A 75 5.43 12.81 -2.57
C LEU A 75 6.68 12.59 -3.44
N ILE A 76 6.62 11.67 -4.41
CA ILE A 76 7.68 11.50 -5.42
C ILE A 76 7.80 12.76 -6.29
N SER A 77 6.67 13.32 -6.73
CA SER A 77 6.68 14.51 -7.59
C SER A 77 7.25 15.74 -6.85
N GLN A 78 7.05 15.81 -5.54
CA GLN A 78 7.62 16.83 -4.65
C GLN A 78 9.05 16.48 -4.15
N LYS A 79 9.65 15.38 -4.61
CA LYS A 79 10.99 14.91 -4.20
C LYS A 79 11.15 14.71 -2.69
N VAL A 80 10.05 14.43 -1.97
CA VAL A 80 10.08 14.14 -0.52
C VAL A 80 10.54 12.71 -0.26
N ILE A 81 10.17 11.79 -1.16
CA ILE A 81 10.51 10.37 -1.14
C ILE A 81 11.04 10.00 -2.52
N GLU A 82 12.04 9.14 -2.55
CA GLU A 82 12.56 8.54 -3.77
C GLU A 82 11.82 7.23 -4.06
N GLY A 83 11.31 7.06 -5.27
CA GLY A 83 10.59 5.85 -5.64
C GLY A 83 9.95 5.92 -7.02
N LYS A 84 9.51 4.76 -7.51
CA LYS A 84 8.76 4.65 -8.76
C LYS A 84 7.32 5.08 -8.53
N LYS A 85 6.76 5.86 -9.48
CA LYS A 85 5.34 6.24 -9.47
C LYS A 85 4.46 5.01 -9.75
N ILE A 86 3.35 4.92 -9.03
CA ILE A 86 2.38 3.82 -9.14
C ILE A 86 1.27 4.23 -10.13
N ASN A 87 0.87 3.34 -11.03
CA ASN A 87 -0.31 3.59 -11.88
C ASN A 87 -1.60 3.42 -11.06
N VAL A 88 -2.31 4.52 -10.82
CA VAL A 88 -3.53 4.57 -10.00
C VAL A 88 -4.81 4.35 -10.83
N LEU A 89 -4.69 4.24 -12.16
CA LEU A 89 -5.84 3.98 -13.01
C LEU A 89 -6.35 2.56 -12.75
N PRO A 90 -7.68 2.36 -12.70
CA PRO A 90 -8.24 1.02 -12.62
C PRO A 90 -7.78 0.24 -13.85
N ARG A 91 -7.10 -0.89 -13.64
CA ARG A 91 -6.87 -1.84 -14.72
C ARG A 91 -8.25 -2.33 -15.15
N LYS A 92 -8.62 -2.08 -16.40
CA LYS A 92 -9.82 -2.65 -17.02
C LYS A 92 -9.72 -4.17 -16.84
N THR A 93 -10.50 -4.71 -15.92
CA THR A 93 -10.64 -6.17 -15.80
C THR A 93 -11.36 -6.64 -17.05
N VAL A 94 -10.68 -7.45 -17.86
CA VAL A 94 -11.38 -8.32 -18.79
C VAL A 94 -12.30 -9.22 -17.96
N PRO A 95 -13.58 -9.41 -18.33
CA PRO A 95 -14.47 -10.29 -17.60
C PRO A 95 -13.83 -11.67 -17.51
N LYS A 96 -13.63 -12.17 -16.29
CA LYS A 96 -13.32 -13.57 -16.05
C LYS A 96 -14.54 -14.34 -16.54
N LEU A 97 -14.41 -15.09 -17.64
CA LEU A 97 -15.37 -16.12 -18.01
C LEU A 97 -15.57 -17.00 -16.78
N GLU A 98 -16.81 -17.01 -16.29
CA GLU A 98 -17.22 -17.80 -15.13
C GLU A 98 -17.17 -19.28 -15.51
N GLU A 99 -16.24 -20.04 -14.95
CA GLU A 99 -16.40 -21.48 -14.83
C GLU A 99 -17.40 -21.74 -13.69
N PRO A 100 -18.53 -22.44 -13.95
CA PRO A 100 -19.56 -22.65 -12.95
C PRO A 100 -19.10 -23.65 -11.87
N LYS A 101 -19.41 -23.27 -10.62
CA LYS A 101 -19.32 -23.99 -9.35
C LYS A 101 -19.56 -25.51 -9.42
N SER A 102 -18.70 -26.28 -8.76
CA SER A 102 -19.14 -27.45 -7.97
C SER A 102 -18.71 -27.28 -6.51
N LYS A 103 -19.67 -27.45 -5.60
CA LYS A 103 -19.53 -27.35 -4.15
C LYS A 103 -19.89 -28.72 -3.56
N ALA A 104 -18.98 -29.30 -2.76
CA ALA A 104 -19.07 -30.44 -1.81
C ALA A 104 -17.67 -31.09 -1.82
N GLU A 105 -16.94 -31.41 -0.74
CA GLU A 105 -17.21 -31.69 0.67
C GLU A 105 -15.82 -31.74 1.38
N GLU A 106 -15.67 -31.25 2.62
CA GLU A 106 -14.47 -31.48 3.47
C GLU A 106 -14.54 -32.90 4.07
N PRO A 107 -13.42 -33.63 4.35
CA PRO A 107 -12.64 -33.40 5.57
C PRO A 107 -11.14 -33.83 5.57
N LYS A 108 -10.49 -33.48 6.69
CA LYS A 108 -9.11 -33.72 7.16
C LYS A 108 -8.64 -35.19 7.18
N ALA A 109 -7.34 -35.41 6.91
CA ALA A 109 -6.40 -36.34 7.58
C ALA A 109 -5.03 -36.18 6.86
N ASP A 110 -3.98 -35.60 7.45
CA ASP A 110 -3.01 -36.20 8.39
C ASP A 110 -2.40 -37.54 7.92
N ALA A 111 -1.06 -37.53 7.74
CA ALA A 111 -0.09 -38.64 7.89
C ALA A 111 0.97 -38.73 6.76
N THR A 112 2.16 -38.21 7.07
CA THR A 112 3.50 -38.82 6.88
C THR A 112 3.64 -40.12 6.07
N VAL A 113 4.55 -40.10 5.06
CA VAL A 113 5.59 -41.15 4.88
C VAL A 113 6.89 -40.50 4.41
N THR A 114 7.93 -40.75 5.19
CA THR A 114 9.37 -40.51 4.98
C THR A 114 10.01 -41.79 4.45
N THR A 115 10.86 -41.72 3.41
CA THR A 115 12.05 -42.58 3.12
C THR A 115 12.61 -42.17 1.74
N GLU A 116 13.69 -41.39 1.68
CA GLU A 116 15.09 -41.85 1.54
C GLU A 116 15.42 -42.48 0.18
N VAL A 117 16.28 -41.82 -0.60
CA VAL A 117 17.58 -42.31 -1.15
C VAL A 117 18.17 -41.20 -2.04
N ALA A 118 19.30 -40.61 -1.61
CA ALA A 118 20.46 -40.25 -2.45
C ALA A 118 21.52 -39.53 -1.59
N GLU A 119 22.29 -40.35 -0.88
CA GLU A 119 23.54 -39.99 -0.21
C GLU A 119 24.72 -40.03 -1.22
N ALA A 120 25.67 -39.11 -1.00
CA ALA A 120 27.09 -39.16 -1.35
C ALA A 120 27.55 -39.17 -2.83
N ALA A 121 28.17 -38.06 -3.24
CA ALA A 121 29.56 -38.10 -3.73
C ALA A 121 30.25 -36.77 -3.38
N SER A 122 31.28 -36.91 -2.56
CA SER A 122 32.02 -35.89 -1.85
C SER A 122 32.97 -35.08 -2.73
N ALA A 123 33.30 -33.88 -2.24
CA ALA A 123 34.47 -33.12 -2.62
C ALA A 123 35.77 -33.91 -2.35
N ASP A 124 36.74 -33.80 -3.26
CA ASP A 124 38.16 -33.95 -2.96
C ASP A 124 38.99 -32.97 -3.79
N THR A 125 40.08 -32.52 -3.19
CA THR A 125 40.94 -31.39 -3.55
C THR A 125 42.20 -31.90 -4.29
N ILE A 126 42.97 -31.00 -4.93
CA ILE A 126 44.44 -31.03 -5.19
C ILE A 126 44.89 -31.18 -6.68
N GLN A 127 45.45 -30.06 -7.18
CA GLN A 127 46.62 -29.80 -8.07
C GLN A 127 47.01 -30.75 -9.22
N GLU A 128 47.14 -30.20 -10.44
CA GLU A 128 48.40 -29.71 -11.05
C GLU A 128 48.10 -28.64 -12.12
#